data_AF-A0A974XFJ9-F1
#
_entry.id   AF-A0A974XFJ9-F1
#
_cell.length_a   1.000
_cell.length_b   1.000
_cell.length_c   1.000
_cell.angle_alpha   90.00
_cell.angle_beta   90.00
_cell.angle_gamma   90.00
#
_symmetry.space_group_name_H-M   'P 1'
#
loop_
_entity.id
_entity.type
_entity.pdbx_description
1 polymer ?
#
loop_
_entity_poly.entity_id
_entity_poly.type
_entity_poly.pdbx_seq_one_letter_code
_entity_poly.pdbx_strand_id
1 'polypeptide(L)' 'MKKQSYEDRVKRIEEIVKRIETNQPTMEESVALFEEGMELVRLCEEELESTQQKVVKLAAGKDGTIKEPFGEVDS' A
#
# COMPACT_ATOMS: atom_id res chain seq x y z
N MET A 1 -3.25 5.77 -20.15
CA MET A 1 -3.07 4.59 -19.27
C MET A 1 -3.83 4.86 -17.97
N LYS A 2 -4.68 3.93 -17.52
CA LYS A 2 -5.34 4.06 -16.21
C LYS A 2 -4.31 3.76 -15.12
N LYS A 3 -4.08 4.70 -14.21
CA LYS A 3 -3.32 4.42 -12.98
C LYS A 3 -4.13 3.39 -12.20
N GLN A 4 -3.53 2.27 -11.80
CA GLN A 4 -4.18 1.33 -10.88
C GLN A 4 -4.55 2.06 -9.60
N SER A 5 -5.74 1.81 -9.06
CA SER A 5 -6.15 2.35 -7.76
C SER A 5 -5.47 1.61 -6.61
N TYR A 6 -5.55 2.16 -5.40
CA TYR A 6 -5.11 1.47 -4.18
C TYR A 6 -5.78 0.10 -4.04
N GLU A 7 -7.11 0.07 -4.23
CA GLU A 7 -7.92 -1.15 -4.16
C GLU A 7 -7.50 -2.18 -5.21
N ASP A 8 -7.18 -1.75 -6.43
CA ASP A 8 -6.67 -2.64 -7.48
C ASP A 8 -5.33 -3.27 -7.09
N ARG A 9 -4.42 -2.50 -6.49
CA ARG A 9 -3.12 -3.02 -6.02
C ARG A 9 -3.29 -4.03 -4.89
N VAL A 10 -4.13 -3.72 -3.90
CA VAL A 10 -4.43 -4.64 -2.80
C VAL A 10 -5.02 -5.94 -3.33
N LYS A 11 -6.00 -5.86 -4.23
CA LYS A 11 -6.59 -7.04 -4.86
C LYS A 11 -5.54 -7.87 -5.61
N ARG A 12 -4.61 -7.23 -6.31
CA ARG A 12 -3.52 -7.93 -7.00
C ARG A 12 -2.58 -8.64 -6.03
N ILE A 13 -2.25 -8.01 -4.90
CA ILE A 13 -1.45 -8.64 -3.83
C ILE A 13 -2.15 -9.91 -3.31
N GLU A 14 -3.47 -9.85 -3.05
CA GLU A 14 -4.24 -11.02 -2.61
C GLU A 14 -4.22 -12.16 -3.64
N GLU A 15 -4.30 -11.83 -4.94
CA GLU A 15 -4.20 -12.80 -6.02
C GLU A 15 -2.80 -13.45 -6.09
N ILE A 16 -1.74 -12.65 -5.89
CA ILE A 16 -0.35 -13.12 -5.83
C ILE A 16 -0.18 -14.10 -4.67
N VAL A 17 -0.62 -13.74 -3.47
CA VAL A 17 -0.54 -14.60 -2.27
C VAL A 17 -1.26 -15.91 -2.52
N LYS A 18 -2.51 -15.85 -3.00
CA LYS A 18 -3.26 -17.07 -3.35
C LYS A 18 -2.54 -17.92 -4.39
N ARG A 19 -1.90 -17.31 -5.39
CA ARG A 19 -1.19 -18.05 -6.44
C ARG A 19 0.02 -18.80 -5.89
N ILE A 20 0.79 -18.17 -5.00
CA ILE A 20 1.94 -18.78 -4.33
C ILE A 20 1.49 -19.95 -3.44
N GLU A 21 0.38 -19.79 -2.70
CA GLU A 21 -0.13 -20.82 -1.79
C GLU A 21 -0.76 -22.03 -2.48
N THR A 22 -1.46 -21.83 -3.61
CA THR A 22 -2.37 -22.85 -4.16
C THR A 22 -1.81 -23.62 -5.35
N ASN A 23 -0.86 -23.07 -6.10
CA ASN A 23 -0.56 -23.56 -7.44
C ASN A 23 0.88 -24.04 -7.67
N GLN A 24 1.71 -24.13 -6.63
CA GLN A 24 3.15 -24.49 -6.75
C GLN A 24 3.79 -23.84 -7.99
N PRO A 25 3.82 -22.50 -8.08
CA PRO A 25 4.50 -21.83 -9.16
C PRO A 25 5.93 -22.36 -9.29
N THR A 26 6.45 -22.36 -10.51
CA THR A 26 7.88 -22.63 -10.73
C THR A 26 8.72 -21.66 -9.90
N MET A 27 10.00 -21.98 -9.70
CA MET A 27 10.88 -21.14 -8.90
C MET A 27 11.00 -19.74 -9.50
N GLU A 28 11.13 -19.64 -10.83
CA GLU A 28 11.18 -18.38 -11.55
C GLU A 28 9.87 -17.58 -11.42
N GLU A 29 8.71 -18.23 -11.54
CA GLU A 29 7.42 -17.57 -11.34
C GLU A 29 7.22 -17.10 -9.90
N SER A 30 7.70 -17.87 -8.93
CA SER A 30 7.61 -17.51 -7.50
C SER A 30 8.40 -16.23 -7.22
N VAL A 31 9.61 -16.11 -7.80
CA VAL A 31 10.45 -14.91 -7.68
C VAL A 31 9.76 -13.73 -8.35
N ALA A 32 9.24 -13.89 -9.57
CA ALA A 32 8.56 -12.81 -10.29
C ALA A 32 7.30 -12.31 -9.55
N LEU A 33 6.49 -13.24 -9.03
CA LEU A 33 5.30 -12.92 -8.23
C LEU A 33 5.66 -12.19 -6.94
N PHE A 34 6.76 -12.58 -6.29
CA PHE A 34 7.25 -11.92 -5.09
C PHE A 34 7.73 -10.49 -5.38
N GLU A 35 8.53 -10.29 -6.44
CA GLU A 35 8.98 -8.97 -6.86
C GLU A 35 7.80 -8.05 -7.19
N GLU A 36 6.80 -8.56 -7.92
CA GLU A 36 5.58 -7.82 -8.21
C GLU A 36 4.84 -7.43 -6.91
N GLY A 37 4.67 -8.37 -5.99
CA GLY A 37 4.03 -8.12 -4.70
C GLY A 37 4.74 -7.04 -3.88
N MET A 38 6.08 -7.09 -3.83
CA MET A 38 6.89 -6.09 -3.13
C MET A 38 6.74 -4.69 -3.71
N GLU A 39 6.73 -4.56 -5.05
CA GLU A 39 6.53 -3.26 -5.69
C GLU A 39 5.11 -2.72 -5.43
N LEU A 40 4.09 -3.57 -5.44
CA LEU A 40 2.72 -3.17 -5.13
C LEU A 40 2.57 -2.69 -3.69
N VAL A 41 3.21 -3.36 -2.73
CA VAL A 41 3.24 -2.93 -1.32
C VAL A 41 3.89 -1.55 -1.20
N ARG A 42 5.07 -1.36 -1.81
CA ARG A 42 5.78 -0.07 -1.82
C ARG A 42 4.91 1.07 -2.35
N LEU A 43 4.19 0.83 -3.46
CA LEU A 43 3.28 1.83 -4.04
C LEU A 43 2.09 2.14 -3.15
N CYS A 44 1.57 1.16 -2.42
CA CYS A 44 0.51 1.37 -1.44
C CYS A 44 0.99 2.22 -0.25
N GLU A 45 2.19 1.93 0.27
CA GLU A 45 2.81 2.72 1.35
C GLU A 45 3.02 4.18 0.94
N GLU A 46 3.55 4.43 -0.26
CA GLU A 46 3.74 5.80 -0.78
C GLU A 46 2.43 6.57 -0.90
N GLU A 47 1.35 5.90 -1.34
CA GLU A 47 0.05 6.54 -1.46
C GLU A 47 -0.57 6.84 -0.09
N LEU A 48 -0.42 5.93 0.87
CA LEU A 48 -0.86 6.14 2.25
C LEU A 48 -0.10 7.31 2.89
N GLU A 49 1.22 7.36 2.75
CA GLU A 49 2.04 8.46 3.28
C GLU A 49 1.61 9.80 2.65
N SER A 50 1.49 9.85 1.33
CA SER A 50 1.02 11.05 0.61
C SER A 50 -0.36 11.51 1.09
N THR A 51 -1.24 10.55 1.35
CA THR A 51 -2.61 10.82 1.82
C THR A 51 -2.59 11.32 3.27
N GLN A 52 -1.82 10.68 4.14
CA GLN A 52 -1.64 11.09 5.53
C GLN A 52 -1.10 12.53 5.61
N GLN A 53 -0.06 12.85 4.84
CA GLN A 53 0.49 14.22 4.79
C GLN A 53 -0.56 15.26 4.35
N LYS A 54 -1.44 14.92 3.40
CA LYS A 54 -2.55 15.81 3.00
C LYS A 54 -3.54 16.00 4.14
N VAL A 55 -3.91 14.92 4.83
CA VAL A 55 -4.83 14.99 5.97
C VAL A 55 -4.24 15.83 7.10
N VAL A 56 -2.96 15.65 7.45
CA VAL A 56 -2.25 16.49 8.45
C VAL A 56 -2.31 17.97 8.07
N LYS A 57 -2.00 18.31 6.81
CA LYS A 57 -2.06 19.70 6.31
C LYS A 57 -3.47 20.30 6.37
N LEU A 58 -4.50 19.50 6.15
CA LEU A 58 -5.89 19.94 6.26
C LEU A 58 -6.35 20.07 7.72
N ALA A 59 -5.90 19.18 8.59
CA ALA A 59 -6.21 19.19 10.03
C ALA A 59 -5.51 20.34 10.77
N ALA A 60 -4.34 20.76 10.30
CA ALA A 60 -3.66 21.98 10.74
C ALA A 60 -4.40 23.23 10.21
N GLY A 61 -5.59 23.51 10.75
CA GLY A 61 -6.34 24.76 10.52
C GLY A 61 -5.65 25.98 11.15
N LYS A 62 -6.20 27.18 10.89
CA LYS A 62 -5.66 28.53 11.20
C LYS A 62 -5.22 28.81 12.65
N ASP A 63 -5.47 27.91 13.59
CA ASP A 63 -5.18 28.06 15.02
C ASP A 63 -3.87 27.38 15.48
N GLY A 64 -3.17 26.69 14.59
CA GLY A 64 -1.86 26.08 14.89
C GLY A 64 -1.95 24.79 15.72
N THR A 65 -3.16 24.29 15.98
CA THR A 65 -3.36 23.04 16.70
C THR A 65 -3.34 21.85 15.73
N ILE A 66 -2.23 21.12 15.70
CA ILE A 66 -2.18 19.82 15.02
C ILE A 66 -2.88 18.80 15.92
N LYS A 67 -4.04 18.30 15.50
CA LYS A 67 -4.56 17.02 16.01
C LYS A 67 -3.92 15.92 15.19
N GLU A 68 -3.22 14.99 15.83
CA GLU A 68 -2.68 13.80 15.17
C GLU A 68 -3.83 13.06 14.46
N PRO A 69 -3.82 12.98 13.12
CA PRO A 69 -4.96 12.44 12.39
C PRO A 69 -5.00 10.90 12.36
N PHE A 70 -3.87 10.25 12.65
CA PHE A 70 -3.75 8.80 12.76
C PHE A 70 -2.77 8.56 13.91
N GLY A 71 -3.26 8.03 15.03
CA GLY A 71 -2.43 7.74 16.20
C GLY A 71 -1.33 6.74 15.87
N GLU A 72 -0.20 6.85 16.56
CA GLU A 72 0.94 5.93 16.48
C GLU A 72 0.45 4.48 16.41
N VAL A 73 0.78 3.78 15.31
CA VAL A 73 0.61 2.34 15.24
C VAL A 73 1.78 1.78 16.04
N ASP A 74 1.54 1.55 17.33
CA ASP A 74 2.51 0.99 18.29
C ASP A 74 3.16 -0.26 17.68
N SER A 75 4.49 -0.29 17.67
CA SER A 75 5.32 -1.43 17.24
C SER A 75 5.42 -2.50 18.32
#